data_AF-A0A194R7W8-F1
#
_entry.id   AF-A0A194R7W8-F1
#
_cell.length_a   1.000
_cell.length_b   1.000
_cell.length_c   1.000
_cell.angle_alpha   90.00
_cell.angle_beta   90.00
_cell.angle_gamma   90.00
#
_symmetry.space_group_name_H-M   'P 1'
#
loop_
_entity.id
_entity.type
_entity.pdbx_description
1 polymer ?
#
loop_
_entity_poly.entity_id
_entity_poly.type
_entity_poly.pdbx_seq_one_letter_code
_entity_poly.pdbx_strand_id
1 'polypeptide(L)'
;MVSSLGFYQSVGGCRRCHHYCRECDGSGPLHCRSCPPRFMLDGGLCMECLGSQYYEPSTGVCLSCDNSCRTCSGPGRFSCSGCSRPLRLDRLNNQCVPCCSERGAYGNSSASECCHCNMDTGECINSSVAGKRRIAEWGALQRERAPAPSAAAVALTVCAAAAAVFLAVLFVLQIYHCCFSKLKPMLSMLRWS
;
A
#
# COMPACT_ATOMS: atom_id res chain seq x y z
N MET A 1 -21.31 -29.59 -20.03
CA MET A 1 -20.14 -29.63 -19.13
C MET A 1 -20.11 -28.31 -18.38
N VAL A 2 -20.54 -28.31 -17.11
CA VAL A 2 -20.66 -27.09 -16.32
C VAL A 2 -19.28 -26.75 -15.76
N SER A 3 -18.62 -25.77 -16.35
CA SER A 3 -17.46 -25.12 -15.72
C SER A 3 -18.03 -24.05 -14.79
N SER A 4 -18.10 -24.34 -13.50
CA SER A 4 -18.54 -23.35 -12.50
C SER A 4 -17.43 -22.31 -12.33
N LEU A 5 -17.77 -21.08 -11.92
CA LEU A 5 -16.82 -19.99 -11.71
C LEU A 5 -15.59 -20.46 -10.91
N GLY A 6 -14.41 -20.53 -11.55
CA GLY A 6 -13.15 -20.95 -10.94
C GLY A 6 -12.89 -22.46 -10.76
N PHE A 7 -13.76 -23.36 -11.27
CA PHE A 7 -13.58 -24.81 -11.18
C PHE A 7 -13.92 -25.56 -12.47
N TYR A 8 -13.23 -26.67 -12.73
CA TYR A 8 -13.51 -27.60 -13.83
C TYR A 8 -13.67 -29.04 -13.31
N GLN A 9 -14.40 -29.86 -14.06
CA GLN A 9 -14.64 -31.26 -13.73
C GLN A 9 -13.48 -32.14 -14.23
N SER A 10 -12.93 -32.98 -13.36
CA SER A 10 -11.86 -33.94 -13.64
C SER A 10 -12.29 -35.36 -13.22
N VAL A 11 -11.56 -36.39 -13.66
CA VAL A 11 -11.85 -37.83 -13.40
C VAL A 11 -11.96 -38.19 -11.90
N GLY A 12 -11.51 -37.32 -10.99
CA GLY A 12 -11.61 -37.47 -9.54
C GLY A 12 -12.41 -36.37 -8.82
N GLY A 13 -13.26 -35.62 -9.53
CA GLY A 13 -14.08 -34.53 -8.97
C GLY A 13 -13.73 -33.15 -9.50
N CYS A 14 -14.23 -32.10 -8.82
CA CYS A 14 -14.01 -30.71 -9.22
C CYS A 14 -12.63 -30.22 -8.77
N ARG A 15 -11.86 -29.66 -9.71
CA ARG A 15 -10.55 -29.06 -9.47
C ARG A 15 -10.61 -27.56 -9.75
N ARG A 16 -9.79 -26.77 -9.05
CA ARG A 16 -9.70 -25.33 -9.27
C ARG A 16 -9.00 -25.02 -10.59
N CYS A 17 -9.43 -23.94 -11.22
CA CYS A 17 -8.74 -23.34 -12.35
C CYS A 17 -7.36 -22.81 -11.96
N HIS A 18 -6.51 -22.59 -12.98
CA HIS A 18 -5.26 -21.88 -12.80
C HIS A 18 -5.51 -20.45 -12.29
N HIS A 19 -4.64 -19.90 -11.44
CA HIS A 19 -4.89 -18.63 -10.73
C HIS A 19 -4.97 -17.40 -11.64
N TYR A 20 -4.49 -17.50 -12.88
CA TYR A 20 -4.60 -16.44 -13.90
C TYR A 20 -5.98 -16.38 -14.57
N CYS A 21 -6.86 -17.35 -14.30
CA CYS A 21 -8.07 -17.54 -15.08
C CYS A 21 -9.30 -17.54 -14.19
N ARG A 22 -10.37 -16.93 -14.70
CA ARG A 22 -11.65 -16.83 -14.00
C ARG A 22 -12.47 -18.10 -14.23
N GLU A 23 -12.49 -18.60 -15.46
CA GLU A 23 -13.09 -19.88 -15.83
C GLU A 23 -12.12 -20.68 -16.70
N CYS A 24 -12.21 -22.00 -16.61
CA CYS A 24 -11.34 -22.91 -17.34
C CYS A 24 -12.09 -24.21 -17.69
N ASP A 25 -11.62 -24.92 -18.71
CA ASP A 25 -12.15 -26.23 -19.11
C ASP A 25 -11.20 -27.40 -18.81
N GLY A 26 -10.05 -27.11 -18.23
CA GLY A 26 -9.01 -28.09 -17.98
C GLY A 26 -7.93 -27.59 -17.02
N SER A 27 -6.89 -28.40 -16.87
CA SER A 27 -5.76 -28.11 -16.00
C SER A 27 -4.73 -27.23 -16.68
N GLY A 28 -4.27 -26.19 -15.98
CA GLY A 28 -3.13 -25.38 -16.43
C GLY A 28 -3.53 -24.03 -17.03
N PRO A 29 -2.54 -23.21 -17.43
CA PRO A 29 -2.76 -21.82 -17.83
C PRO A 29 -3.29 -21.64 -19.26
N LEU A 30 -3.27 -22.68 -20.10
CA LEU A 30 -3.74 -22.66 -21.50
C LEU A 30 -5.21 -23.10 -21.65
N HIS A 31 -5.85 -23.49 -20.56
CA HIS A 31 -7.22 -24.04 -20.56
C HIS A 31 -8.26 -23.02 -20.11
N CYS A 32 -7.99 -21.74 -20.33
CA CYS A 32 -8.82 -20.66 -19.82
C CYS A 32 -9.95 -20.34 -20.80
N ARG A 33 -11.15 -20.17 -20.25
CA ARG A 33 -12.35 -19.80 -20.99
C ARG A 33 -12.72 -18.33 -20.77
N SER A 34 -12.36 -17.78 -19.61
CA SER A 34 -12.51 -16.36 -19.34
C SER A 34 -11.40 -15.84 -18.42
N CYS A 35 -11.12 -14.55 -18.58
CA CYS A 35 -10.04 -13.88 -17.89
C CYS A 35 -10.55 -12.90 -16.83
N PRO A 36 -9.71 -12.57 -15.82
CA PRO A 36 -9.95 -11.46 -14.93
C PRO A 36 -10.06 -10.12 -15.70
N PRO A 37 -10.65 -9.08 -15.10
CA PRO A 37 -10.66 -7.75 -15.71
C PRO A 37 -9.24 -7.27 -16.06
N ARG A 38 -9.08 -6.57 -17.19
CA ARG A 38 -7.79 -6.08 -17.75
C ARG A 38 -6.93 -7.13 -18.45
N PHE A 39 -7.40 -8.37 -18.55
CA PHE A 39 -6.73 -9.44 -19.29
C PHE A 39 -7.58 -9.84 -20.50
N MET A 40 -6.92 -10.01 -21.64
CA MET A 40 -7.52 -10.53 -22.86
C MET A 40 -7.26 -12.04 -22.96
N LEU A 41 -8.26 -12.79 -23.42
CA LEU A 41 -8.10 -14.21 -23.71
C LEU A 41 -7.49 -14.38 -25.10
N ASP A 42 -6.36 -15.06 -25.19
CA ASP A 42 -5.71 -15.42 -26.44
C ASP A 42 -5.23 -16.87 -26.40
N GLY A 43 -5.72 -17.69 -27.34
CA GLY A 43 -5.33 -19.11 -27.42
C GLY A 43 -5.56 -19.94 -26.15
N GLY A 44 -6.50 -19.54 -25.29
CA GLY A 44 -6.75 -20.19 -23.99
C GLY A 44 -5.87 -19.69 -22.84
N LEU A 45 -5.04 -18.66 -23.06
CA LEU A 45 -4.22 -17.98 -22.07
C LEU A 45 -4.78 -16.58 -21.79
N CYS A 46 -4.73 -16.15 -20.53
CA CYS A 46 -5.05 -14.78 -20.16
C CYS A 46 -3.80 -13.90 -20.21
N MET A 47 -3.80 -12.90 -21.10
CA MET A 47 -2.69 -11.97 -21.30
C MET A 47 -3.07 -10.56 -20.85
N GLU A 48 -2.15 -9.88 -20.17
CA GLU A 48 -2.35 -8.48 -19.78
C GLU A 48 -2.18 -7.57 -21.00
N CYS A 49 -2.99 -6.50 -21.08
CA CYS A 49 -2.80 -5.51 -22.15
C CYS A 49 -1.44 -4.82 -22.01
N LEU A 50 -0.72 -4.68 -23.13
CA LEU A 50 0.52 -3.91 -23.16
C LEU A 50 0.25 -2.44 -22.81
N GLY A 51 1.26 -1.73 -22.32
CA GLY A 51 1.09 -0.31 -21.96
C GLY A 51 0.60 0.58 -23.12
N SER A 52 0.92 0.21 -24.37
CA SER A 52 0.45 0.88 -25.59
C SER A 52 -0.96 0.45 -26.03
N GLN A 53 -1.67 -0.28 -25.18
CA GLN A 53 -3.02 -0.76 -25.39
C GLN A 53 -3.87 -0.48 -24.14
N TYR A 54 -5.17 -0.43 -24.34
CA TYR A 54 -6.15 -0.36 -23.26
C TYR A 54 -7.12 -1.54 -23.36
N TYR A 55 -7.64 -1.98 -22.22
CA TYR A 55 -8.64 -3.04 -22.17
C TYR A 55 -10.02 -2.45 -22.45
N GLU A 56 -10.69 -2.93 -23.50
CA GLU A 56 -12.05 -2.55 -23.87
C GLU A 56 -13.06 -3.53 -23.25
N PRO A 57 -13.81 -3.16 -22.20
CA PRO A 57 -14.67 -4.09 -21.47
C PRO A 57 -15.84 -4.62 -22.29
N SER A 58 -16.29 -3.87 -23.30
CA SER A 58 -17.41 -4.26 -24.16
C SER A 58 -17.05 -5.44 -25.07
N THR A 59 -15.83 -5.47 -25.58
CA THR A 59 -15.32 -6.52 -26.48
C THR A 59 -14.44 -7.55 -25.76
N GLY A 60 -13.92 -7.24 -24.58
CA GLY A 60 -13.02 -8.13 -23.83
C GLY A 60 -11.62 -8.27 -24.44
N VAL A 61 -11.20 -7.33 -25.28
CA VAL A 61 -9.91 -7.34 -25.97
C VAL A 61 -9.08 -6.12 -25.65
N CYS A 62 -7.77 -6.22 -25.89
CA CYS A 62 -6.85 -5.11 -25.81
C CYS A 62 -6.86 -4.35 -27.15
N LEU A 63 -7.10 -3.05 -27.10
CA LEU A 63 -7.10 -2.16 -28.28
C LEU A 63 -5.95 -1.17 -28.18
N SER A 64 -5.40 -0.76 -29.32
CA SER A 64 -4.27 0.16 -29.37
C SER A 64 -4.65 1.57 -28.92
N CYS A 65 -3.73 2.23 -28.23
CA CYS A 65 -3.86 3.65 -27.89
C CYS A 65 -3.82 4.54 -29.15
N ASP A 66 -4.20 5.81 -28.99
CA ASP A 66 -3.92 6.85 -29.99
C ASP A 66 -2.40 6.95 -30.26
N ASN A 67 -2.01 7.19 -31.52
CA ASN A 67 -0.60 7.21 -31.92
C ASN A 67 0.26 8.25 -31.17
N SER A 68 -0.37 9.31 -30.64
CA SER A 68 0.31 10.31 -29.82
C SER A 68 0.65 9.80 -28.41
N CYS A 69 -0.10 8.81 -27.91
CA CYS A 69 0.13 8.20 -26.61
C CYS A 69 1.14 7.04 -26.72
N ARG A 70 2.08 6.99 -25.77
CA ARG A 70 2.88 5.78 -25.50
C ARG A 70 2.09 4.81 -24.61
N THR A 71 1.32 5.36 -23.68
CA THR A 71 0.42 4.59 -22.81
C THR A 71 -0.92 5.31 -22.64
N CYS A 72 -2.01 4.55 -22.50
CA CYS A 72 -3.36 5.11 -22.35
C CYS A 72 -4.21 4.31 -21.36
N SER A 73 -5.28 4.93 -20.87
CA SER A 73 -6.30 4.29 -20.01
C SER A 73 -7.60 3.98 -20.75
N GLY A 74 -7.73 4.42 -21.99
CA GLY A 74 -8.95 4.33 -22.78
C GLY A 74 -8.76 4.81 -24.22
N PRO A 75 -9.85 4.93 -24.99
CA PRO A 75 -9.81 5.32 -26.38
C PRO A 75 -9.43 6.79 -26.60
N GLY A 76 -8.80 7.07 -27.74
CA GLY A 76 -8.56 8.41 -28.26
C GLY A 76 -7.47 9.23 -27.57
N ARG A 77 -7.20 10.41 -28.13
CA ARG A 77 -6.10 11.31 -27.73
C ARG A 77 -6.21 11.92 -26.33
N PHE A 78 -7.38 11.89 -25.71
CA PHE A 78 -7.64 12.49 -24.38
C PHE A 78 -7.60 11.44 -23.24
N SER A 79 -7.15 10.23 -23.55
CA SER A 79 -7.02 9.13 -22.59
C SER A 79 -5.57 8.72 -22.40
N CYS A 80 -4.61 9.59 -22.73
CA CYS A 80 -3.19 9.29 -22.59
C CYS A 80 -2.77 9.33 -21.12
N SER A 81 -2.02 8.32 -20.68
CA SER A 81 -1.31 8.30 -19.39
C SER A 81 0.20 8.52 -19.56
N GLY A 82 0.70 8.42 -20.79
CA GLY A 82 2.08 8.65 -21.16
C GLY A 82 2.19 8.93 -22.65
N CYS A 83 3.14 9.78 -23.04
CA CYS A 83 3.25 10.28 -24.41
C CYS A 83 4.42 9.66 -25.17
N SER A 84 4.22 9.50 -26.47
CA SER A 84 5.30 9.17 -27.40
C SER A 84 6.23 10.37 -27.52
N ARG A 85 7.55 10.13 -27.56
CA ARG A 85 8.53 11.20 -27.74
C ARG A 85 8.38 11.83 -29.14
N PRO A 86 8.54 13.15 -29.31
CA PRO A 86 8.97 14.18 -28.33
C PRO A 86 7.80 14.93 -27.66
N LEU A 87 6.61 14.31 -27.55
CA LEU A 87 5.44 14.95 -26.95
C LEU A 87 5.50 14.90 -25.41
N ARG A 88 4.84 15.86 -24.76
CA ARG A 88 4.63 15.85 -23.30
C ARG A 88 3.16 15.60 -22.96
N LEU A 89 2.94 15.07 -21.76
CA LEU A 89 1.59 14.86 -21.22
C LEU A 89 1.03 16.17 -20.64
N ASP A 90 -0.06 16.66 -21.22
CA ASP A 90 -0.96 17.60 -20.57
C ASP A 90 -1.89 16.82 -19.64
N ARG A 91 -1.62 16.89 -18.33
CA ARG A 91 -2.38 16.17 -17.30
C ARG A 91 -3.77 16.72 -17.06
N LEU A 92 -4.05 17.96 -17.46
CA LEU A 92 -5.37 18.56 -17.26
C LEU A 92 -6.37 17.95 -18.24
N ASN A 93 -5.93 17.72 -19.48
CA ASN A 93 -6.75 17.19 -20.57
C ASN A 93 -6.42 15.73 -20.93
N ASN A 94 -5.47 15.10 -20.21
CA ASN A 94 -4.95 13.75 -20.47
C ASN A 94 -4.59 13.51 -21.95
N GLN A 95 -3.97 14.51 -22.57
CA GLN A 95 -3.59 14.49 -23.98
C GLN A 95 -2.10 14.75 -24.17
N CYS A 96 -1.57 14.30 -25.30
CA CYS A 96 -0.19 14.55 -25.66
C CYS A 96 -0.10 15.81 -26.52
N VAL A 97 0.68 16.78 -26.05
CA VAL A 97 0.91 18.05 -26.74
C VAL A 97 2.38 18.24 -27.06
N PRO A 98 2.73 19.02 -28.11
CA PRO A 98 4.10 19.40 -28.37
C PRO A 98 4.76 20.08 -27.15
N CYS A 99 6.06 19.88 -27.00
CA CYS A 99 6.86 20.67 -26.08
C CYS A 99 6.78 22.16 -26.47
N CYS A 100 6.71 23.07 -25.50
CA CYS A 100 6.65 24.49 -25.80
C CYS A 100 7.93 24.94 -26.49
N SER A 101 7.78 25.60 -27.64
CA SER A 101 8.89 26.24 -28.36
C SER A 101 9.20 27.61 -27.75
N GLU A 102 10.48 28.00 -27.72
CA GLU A 102 10.93 29.27 -27.12
C GLU A 102 10.37 30.54 -27.79
N ARG A 103 9.75 30.44 -28.98
CA ARG A 103 9.28 31.60 -29.75
C ARG A 103 7.80 31.96 -29.60
N GLY A 104 7.08 31.36 -28.64
CA GLY A 104 5.63 31.53 -28.49
C GLY A 104 5.14 32.51 -27.41
N ALA A 105 6.01 33.28 -26.75
CA ALA A 105 5.62 34.20 -25.68
C ALA A 105 5.29 35.61 -26.20
N TYR A 106 4.16 35.76 -26.90
CA TYR A 106 3.51 37.08 -27.05
C TYR A 106 2.02 36.94 -26.77
N GLY A 107 1.71 36.82 -25.48
CA GLY A 107 0.35 36.72 -24.96
C GLY A 107 0.42 36.95 -23.47
N ASN A 108 0.15 38.18 -23.06
CA ASN A 108 0.25 38.64 -21.68
C ASN A 108 -0.89 38.01 -20.85
N SER A 109 -0.59 37.00 -20.03
CA SER A 109 -1.28 36.57 -18.78
C SER A 109 -0.72 35.22 -18.29
N SER A 110 -0.12 35.21 -17.09
CA SER A 110 0.40 34.02 -16.35
C SER A 110 1.31 33.05 -17.12
N ALA A 111 2.53 33.50 -17.45
CA ALA A 111 3.61 32.67 -17.96
C ALA A 111 4.23 31.72 -16.88
N SER A 112 3.37 30.95 -16.21
CA SER A 112 3.76 29.92 -15.23
C SER A 112 3.33 28.51 -15.65
N GLU A 113 2.67 28.36 -16.80
CA GLU A 113 1.88 27.16 -17.12
C GLU A 113 2.48 26.25 -18.22
N CYS A 114 3.67 26.56 -18.74
CA CYS A 114 4.37 25.62 -19.61
C CYS A 114 5.75 25.21 -19.09
N CYS A 115 5.94 23.90 -18.97
CA CYS A 115 7.24 23.30 -18.66
C CYS A 115 8.13 23.26 -19.90
N HIS A 116 9.39 23.66 -19.75
CA HIS A 116 10.45 23.32 -20.70
C HIS A 116 10.69 21.80 -20.63
N CYS A 117 10.55 21.08 -21.74
CA CYS A 117 10.62 19.62 -21.77
C CYS A 117 11.84 19.15 -22.53
N ASN A 118 12.41 18.03 -22.09
CA ASN A 118 13.50 17.35 -22.77
C ASN A 118 12.93 16.60 -23.98
N MET A 119 13.44 16.89 -25.18
CA MET A 119 12.95 16.30 -26.43
C MET A 119 13.24 14.81 -26.53
N ASP A 120 14.34 14.36 -25.92
CA ASP A 120 14.71 12.96 -25.87
C ASP A 120 13.81 12.23 -24.91
N THR A 121 13.59 12.73 -23.68
CA THR A 121 12.86 11.98 -22.64
C THR A 121 11.35 12.22 -22.63
N GLY A 122 10.89 13.35 -23.17
CA GLY A 122 9.50 13.84 -23.04
C GLY A 122 9.17 14.37 -21.64
N GLU A 123 10.16 14.47 -20.75
CA GLU A 123 9.97 14.90 -19.36
C GLU A 123 10.23 16.41 -19.17
N CYS A 124 9.53 17.03 -18.23
CA CYS A 124 9.74 18.43 -17.86
C CYS A 124 11.10 18.62 -17.16
N ILE A 125 11.93 19.52 -17.68
CA ILE A 125 13.29 19.80 -17.19
C ILE A 125 13.26 20.60 -15.87
N ASN A 126 12.19 21.37 -15.59
CA ASN A 126 12.09 22.19 -14.36
C ASN A 126 11.05 21.68 -13.33
N SER A 127 10.52 20.46 -13.50
CA SER A 127 9.78 19.83 -12.40
C SER A 127 10.79 19.34 -11.38
N SER A 128 11.15 20.21 -10.44
CA SER A 128 11.91 19.84 -9.25
C SER A 128 11.32 18.55 -8.66
N VAL A 129 12.19 17.59 -8.39
CA VAL A 129 11.86 16.29 -7.77
C VAL A 129 11.14 16.47 -6.40
N ALA A 130 11.10 17.70 -5.87
CA ALA A 130 10.36 18.11 -4.69
C ALA A 130 8.83 17.96 -4.82
N GLY A 131 8.26 17.93 -6.02
CA GLY A 131 6.80 17.84 -6.24
C GLY A 131 6.19 16.43 -6.21
N LYS A 132 7.00 15.35 -6.20
CA LYS A 132 6.50 13.96 -6.18
C LYS A 132 6.37 13.36 -4.76
N ARG A 133 6.68 14.12 -3.71
CA ARG A 133 6.47 13.73 -2.31
C ARG A 133 5.66 14.78 -1.57
N ARG A 134 4.35 14.85 -1.77
CA ARG A 134 3.40 15.41 -0.78
C ARG A 134 1.97 15.30 -1.32
N ILE A 135 1.36 14.12 -1.20
CA ILE A 135 -0.03 13.89 -0.75
C ILE A 135 -0.40 12.41 -0.88
N ALA A 136 0.16 11.58 0.00
CA ALA A 136 -0.44 10.30 0.40
C ALA A 136 0.23 9.75 1.67
N GLU A 137 0.55 10.59 2.67
CA GLU A 137 0.95 10.06 4.00
C GLU A 137 1.00 11.07 5.16
N TRP A 138 0.52 12.31 5.02
CA TRP A 138 0.61 13.30 6.11
C TRP A 138 -0.55 13.26 7.11
N GLY A 139 -1.43 12.25 7.04
CA GLY A 139 -2.63 12.15 7.88
C GLY A 139 -2.60 11.06 8.97
N ALA A 140 -1.59 10.19 9.02
CA ALA A 140 -1.63 8.98 9.87
C ALA A 140 -0.51 8.86 10.93
N LEU A 141 0.32 9.90 11.13
CA LEU A 141 1.38 9.88 12.17
C LEU A 141 1.51 11.19 12.97
N GLN A 142 0.41 11.91 13.20
CA GLN A 142 0.32 12.86 14.32
C GLN A 142 -0.59 12.31 15.42
N ARG A 143 -0.33 11.06 15.82
CA ARG A 143 -0.67 10.61 17.17
C ARG A 143 0.62 10.60 17.96
N GLU A 144 0.76 11.63 18.79
CA GLU A 144 1.83 11.91 19.75
C GLU A 144 2.73 10.71 20.08
N ARG A 145 3.90 10.65 19.42
CA ARG A 145 5.01 9.84 19.92
C ARG A 145 5.70 10.68 20.99
N ALA A 146 5.27 10.54 22.23
CA ALA A 146 6.08 10.92 23.38
C ALA A 146 7.50 10.30 23.21
N PRO A 147 8.58 11.01 23.59
CA PRO A 147 9.92 10.45 23.50
C PRO A 147 9.96 9.12 24.27
N ALA A 148 10.39 8.04 23.60
CA ALA A 148 10.57 6.77 24.27
C ALA A 148 11.60 6.96 25.40
N PRO A 149 11.32 6.51 26.64
CA PRO A 149 12.30 6.61 27.71
C PRO A 149 13.55 5.81 27.31
N SER A 150 14.73 6.38 27.52
CA SER A 150 15.99 5.66 27.31
C SER A 150 16.00 4.38 28.15
N ALA A 151 16.70 3.34 27.71
CA ALA A 151 16.80 2.08 28.46
C ALA A 151 17.27 2.31 29.92
N ALA A 152 18.08 3.34 30.15
CA ALA A 152 18.49 3.78 31.49
C ALA A 152 17.32 4.28 32.35
N ALA A 153 16.39 5.06 31.79
CA ALA A 153 15.22 5.56 32.52
C ALA A 153 14.27 4.43 32.91
N VAL A 154 14.07 3.45 32.02
CA VAL A 154 13.23 2.25 32.32
C VAL A 154 13.89 1.38 33.39
N ALA A 155 15.21 1.20 33.33
CA ALA A 155 15.93 0.43 34.34
C ALA A 155 15.80 1.07 35.74
N LEU A 156 15.96 2.40 35.84
CA LEU A 156 15.86 3.12 37.10
C LEU A 156 14.47 3.03 37.74
N THR A 157 13.39 3.14 36.95
CA THR A 157 12.03 3.04 37.48
C THR A 157 11.71 1.64 37.97
N VAL A 158 12.13 0.60 37.24
CA VAL A 158 11.97 -0.80 37.66
C VAL A 158 12.77 -1.08 38.94
N CYS A 159 14.02 -0.62 39.02
CA CYS A 159 14.85 -0.79 40.22
C CYS A 159 14.24 -0.08 41.44
N ALA A 160 13.74 1.16 41.28
CA ALA A 160 13.10 1.90 42.36
C ALA A 160 11.82 1.19 42.85
N ALA A 161 11.00 0.69 41.93
CA ALA A 161 9.79 -0.06 42.27
C ALA A 161 10.12 -1.36 43.02
N ALA A 162 11.13 -2.11 42.55
CA ALA A 162 11.56 -3.34 43.22
C ALA A 162 12.09 -3.07 44.63
N ALA A 163 12.87 -2.01 44.82
CA ALA A 163 13.37 -1.59 46.13
C ALA A 163 12.21 -1.21 47.07
N ALA A 164 11.22 -0.46 46.58
CA ALA A 164 10.05 -0.07 47.37
C ALA A 164 9.23 -1.29 47.82
N VAL A 165 9.00 -2.27 46.92
CA VAL A 165 8.31 -3.52 47.26
C VAL A 165 9.11 -4.30 48.31
N PHE A 166 10.43 -4.42 48.14
CA PHE A 166 11.27 -5.12 49.10
C PHE A 166 11.22 -4.49 50.49
N LEU A 167 11.31 -3.15 50.58
CA LEU A 167 11.18 -2.43 51.85
C LEU A 167 9.79 -2.59 52.47
N ALA A 168 8.73 -2.58 51.66
CA ALA A 168 7.37 -2.82 52.14
C ALA A 168 7.21 -4.23 52.71
N VAL A 169 7.75 -5.26 52.04
CA VAL A 169 7.75 -6.63 52.53
C VAL A 169 8.52 -6.74 53.84
N LEU A 170 9.72 -6.14 53.93
CA LEU A 170 10.47 -6.13 55.19
C LEU A 170 9.70 -5.42 56.31
N PHE A 171 9.05 -4.29 56.02
CA PHE A 171 8.24 -3.58 57.01
C PHE A 171 7.04 -4.41 57.48
N VAL A 172 6.34 -5.08 56.56
CA VAL A 172 5.24 -5.99 56.88
C VAL A 172 5.74 -7.18 57.70
N LEU A 173 6.89 -7.77 57.35
CA LEU A 173 7.51 -8.84 58.13
C LEU A 173 7.93 -8.37 59.52
N GLN A 174 8.43 -7.14 59.66
CA GLN A 174 8.73 -6.55 60.96
C GLN A 174 7.45 -6.32 61.77
N ILE A 175 6.36 -5.85 61.15
CA ILE A 175 5.05 -5.75 61.82
C ILE A 175 4.56 -7.13 62.25
N TYR A 176 4.63 -8.15 61.39
CA TYR A 176 4.26 -9.51 61.75
C TYR A 176 5.12 -10.04 62.89
N HIS A 177 6.43 -9.80 62.88
CA HIS A 177 7.33 -10.21 63.95
C HIS A 177 7.04 -9.46 65.27
N CYS A 178 6.77 -8.15 65.21
CA CYS A 178 6.42 -7.33 66.36
C CYS A 178 5.04 -7.71 66.93
N CYS A 179 4.06 -7.96 66.06
CA CYS A 179 2.72 -8.42 66.41
C CYS A 179 2.79 -9.82 67.03
N PHE A 180 3.56 -10.75 66.46
CA PHE A 180 3.76 -12.09 67.01
C PHE A 180 4.54 -12.06 68.34
N SER A 181 5.52 -11.17 68.49
CA SER A 181 6.25 -10.97 69.76
C SER A 181 5.37 -10.33 70.85
N LYS A 182 4.38 -9.49 70.47
CA LYS A 182 3.35 -8.96 71.38
C LYS A 182 2.21 -9.95 71.66
N LEU A 183 1.97 -10.92 70.78
CA LEU A 183 0.95 -11.98 70.95
C LEU A 183 1.46 -13.17 71.78
N LYS A 184 2.77 -13.44 71.76
CA LYS A 184 3.42 -14.48 72.58
C LYS A 184 3.17 -14.37 74.10
N PRO A 185 3.10 -13.19 74.74
CA PRO A 185 2.73 -13.10 76.15
C PRO A 185 1.21 -13.19 76.43
N MET A 186 0.32 -13.15 75.41
CA MET A 186 -1.12 -13.36 75.62
C MET A 186 -1.57 -14.82 75.44
N LEU A 187 -0.88 -15.62 74.62
CA LEU A 187 -1.15 -17.07 74.51
C LEU A 187 -0.51 -17.92 75.63
N SER A 188 0.31 -17.34 76.52
CA SER A 188 0.75 -18.01 77.74
C SER A 188 -0.21 -17.85 78.93
N MET A 189 -1.29 -17.07 78.81
CA MET A 189 -2.35 -16.96 79.82
C MET A 189 -3.65 -17.72 79.49
N LEU A 190 -3.83 -18.20 78.25
CA LEU A 190 -4.99 -19.03 77.84
C LEU A 190 -4.68 -20.53 77.83
N ARG A 191 -3.52 -20.92 78.39
CA ARG A 191 -3.17 -22.32 78.64
C ARG A 191 -2.84 -22.54 80.10
N TRP A 192 -3.55 -21.84 81.00
CA TRP A 192 -3.84 -22.16 82.41
C TRP A 192 -5.00 -21.26 82.89
N SER A 193 -6.23 -21.60 82.48
CA SER A 193 -7.44 -21.63 83.33
C SER A 193 -8.60 -22.28 82.57
#